data_AF-A0A967NWK9-F1
#
_entry.id   AF-A0A967NWK9-F1
#
_cell.length_a   1.000
_cell.length_b   1.000
_cell.length_c   1.000
_cell.angle_alpha   90.00
_cell.angle_beta   90.00
_cell.angle_gamma   90.00
#
_symmetry.space_group_name_H-M   'P 1'
#
loop_
_entity.id
_entity.type
_entity.pdbx_description
1 polymer ?
#
loop_
_entity_poly.entity_id
_entity_poly.type
_entity_poly.pdbx_seq_one_letter_code
_entity_poly.pdbx_strand_id
1 'polypeptide(L)' 'KAMEALLKLMPTLVNVRRDGKTSSIDSKELVPGDIMVLDEGDKVAADGVLLEA' A
#
# COMPACT_ATOMS: atom_id res chain seq x y z
N LYS A 1 -17.28 -3.11 -19.83
CA LYS A 1 -17.93 -2.56 -18.60
C LYS A 1 -17.89 -3.54 -17.41
N ALA A 2 -18.17 -4.84 -17.54
CA ALA A 2 -18.11 -5.77 -16.39
C ALA A 2 -16.68 -5.95 -15.80
N MET A 3 -15.67 -6.04 -16.66
CA MET A 3 -14.27 -6.27 -16.24
C MET A 3 -13.65 -5.08 -15.48
N GLU A 4 -13.99 -3.84 -15.85
CA GLU A 4 -13.53 -2.64 -15.11
C GLU A 4 -14.12 -2.56 -13.71
N ALA A 5 -15.37 -2.99 -13.53
CA ALA A 5 -15.99 -3.03 -12.21
C ALA A 5 -15.31 -4.05 -11.29
N LEU A 6 -14.93 -5.21 -11.84
CA LEU A 6 -14.13 -6.22 -11.12
C LEU A 6 -12.75 -5.70 -10.72
N LEU A 7 -12.05 -5.00 -11.62
CA LEU A 7 -10.75 -4.40 -11.31
C LEU A 7 -10.85 -3.33 -10.22
N LYS A 8 -11.95 -2.56 -10.15
CA LYS A 8 -12.21 -1.59 -9.07
C LYS A 8 -12.51 -2.24 -7.71
N LEU A 9 -12.92 -3.52 -7.71
CA LEU A 9 -13.23 -4.29 -6.51
C LEU A 9 -12.03 -5.07 -5.96
N MET A 10 -10.91 -5.14 -6.70
CA MET A 10 -9.68 -5.74 -6.19
C MET A 10 -8.98 -4.71 -5.29
N PRO A 11 -8.96 -4.90 -3.96
CA PRO A 11 -8.25 -4.01 -3.08
C PRO A 11 -6.76 -4.09 -3.42
N THR A 12 -6.14 -2.93 -3.64
CA THR A 12 -4.69 -2.86 -3.73
C THR A 12 -4.20 -2.76 -2.30
N LEU A 13 -3.65 -3.85 -1.77
CA LEU A 13 -3.18 -3.89 -0.39
C LEU A 13 -1.75 -3.34 -0.31
N VAL A 14 -1.46 -2.65 0.79
CA VAL A 14 -0.15 -2.09 1.12
C VAL A 14 0.24 -2.50 2.52
N ASN A 15 1.47 -2.95 2.69
CA ASN A 15 2.02 -3.20 4.00
C ASN A 15 2.55 -1.88 4.58
N VAL A 16 2.02 -1.49 5.74
CA VAL A 16 2.47 -0.31 6.48
C VAL A 16 2.93 -0.69 7.87
N ARG A 17 3.95 0.00 8.38
CA ARG A 17 4.41 -0.10 9.76
C ARG A 17 3.90 1.08 10.59
N ARG A 18 2.93 0.83 11.46
CA ARG A 18 2.38 1.79 12.43
C ARG A 18 2.64 1.27 13.84
N ASP A 19 3.03 2.16 14.75
CA ASP A 19 3.33 1.80 16.16
C ASP A 19 4.29 0.61 16.33
N GLY A 20 5.26 0.50 15.41
CA GLY A 20 6.23 -0.59 15.39
C GLY A 20 5.69 -1.95 14.89
N LYS A 21 4.42 -2.04 14.46
CA LYS A 21 3.82 -3.26 13.92
C LYS A 21 3.50 -3.11 12.44
N THR A 22 3.76 -4.16 11.67
CA THR A 22 3.39 -4.22 10.26
C THR A 22 1.95 -4.73 10.12
N SER A 23 1.16 -4.05 9.29
CA SER A 23 -0.21 -4.41 8.96
C SER A 23 -0.50 -4.14 7.49
N SER A 24 -1.35 -4.98 6.89
CA SER A 24 -1.82 -4.78 5.52
C SER A 24 -3.10 -3.94 5.54
N ILE A 25 -3.10 -2.81 4.83
CA ILE A 25 -4.24 -1.91 4.69
C ILE A 25 -4.62 -1.75 3.21
N ASP A 26 -5.84 -1.29 2.92
CA ASP A 26 -6.15 -0.85 1.55
C ASP A 26 -5.29 0.39 1.23
N SER A 27 -4.70 0.43 0.05
CA SER A 27 -4.00 1.58 -0.52
C SER A 27 -4.74 2.91 -0.35
N LYS A 28 -6.07 2.91 -0.32
CA LYS A 28 -6.91 4.10 -0.12
C LYS A 28 -6.89 4.64 1.30
N GLU A 29 -6.48 3.82 2.27
CA GLU A 29 -6.37 4.17 3.70
C GLU A 29 -4.96 4.65 4.07
N LEU A 30 -4.04 4.66 3.10
CA LEU A 30 -2.67 5.17 3.27
C LEU A 30 -2.70 6.69 3.47
N VAL A 31 -2.00 7.18 4.49
CA VAL A 31 -1.94 8.62 4.82
C VAL A 31 -0.49 9.08 5.03
N PRO A 32 -0.20 10.39 4.87
CA PRO A 32 1.12 10.93 5.20
C PRO A 32 1.50 10.64 6.65
N GLY A 33 2.69 10.07 6.85
CA GLY A 33 3.17 9.61 8.16
C GLY A 33 3.24 8.08 8.27
N ASP A 34 2.58 7.36 7.36
CA ASP A 34 2.75 5.91 7.26
C ASP A 34 4.13 5.54 6.71
N ILE A 35 4.71 4.48 7.27
CA ILE A 35 5.92 3.86 6.74
C ILE A 35 5.50 2.67 5.89
N MET A 36 5.59 2.80 4.58
CA MET A 36 5.39 1.67 3.66
C MET A 36 6.54 0.68 3.79
N VAL A 37 6.19 -0.61 3.85
CA VAL A 37 7.14 -1.73 3.77
C VAL A 37 6.98 -2.35 2.39
N LEU A 38 8.08 -2.40 1.63
CA LEU A 38 8.09 -2.87 0.25
C LEU A 38 9.01 -4.08 0.14
N ASP A 39 8.52 -5.14 -0.50
CA ASP A 39 9.29 -6.31 -0.90
C ASP A 39 9.51 -6.34 -2.42
N GLU A 40 10.35 -7.25 -2.89
CA GLU A 40 10.61 -7.42 -4.32
C GLU A 40 9.31 -7.73 -5.09
N GLY A 41 9.03 -6.93 -6.11
CA GLY A 41 7.83 -7.07 -6.95
C GLY A 41 6.61 -6.28 -6.45
N ASP A 42 6.70 -5.64 -5.28
CA ASP A 42 5.65 -4.77 -4.79
C ASP A 42 5.49 -3.51 -5.65
N LYS A 43 4.25 -3.04 -5.76
CA LYS A 43 3.94 -1.75 -6.36
C LYS A 43 4.00 -0.67 -5.30
N VAL A 44 4.67 0.43 -5.63
CA VAL A 44 4.65 1.65 -4.82
C VAL A 44 3.27 2.28 -4.93
N ALA A 45 2.53 2.35 -3.81
CA ALA A 45 1.14 2.80 -3.80
C ALA A 45 0.98 4.33 -3.78
N ALA A 46 1.97 5.05 -3.25
CA ALA A 46 2.00 6.51 -3.22
C ALA A 46 3.44 7.02 -3.26
N ASP A 47 3.61 8.30 -3.59
CA ASP A 47 4.91 8.96 -3.51
C ASP A 47 5.39 9.03 -2.06
N GLY A 48 6.70 8.85 -1.86
CA GLY A 48 7.29 8.82 -0.53
C GLY A 48 8.80 9.07 -0.55
N VAL A 49 9.39 9.04 0.64
CA VAL A 49 10.84 9.16 0.84
C VAL A 49 11.37 7.81 1.30
N LEU A 50 12.43 7.34 0.63
CA LEU A 50 13.12 6.12 1.03
C LEU A 50 13.82 6.34 2.37
N LEU A 51 13.51 5.49 3.35
CA LEU A 51 14.10 5.57 4.70
C LEU A 51 15.23 4.56 4.89
N GLU A 52 15.12 3.37 4.29
CA GLU A 52 16.05 2.24 4.47
C GLU A 52 16.04 1.36 3.21
N ALA A 53 17.18 0.75 2.87
CA ALA A 53 17.39 -0.11 1.68
C ALA A 53 18.31 -1.29 2.00
#